data_AF-A0A522EL92-F1
#
_entry.id   AF-A0A522EL92-F1
#
_cell.length_a   1.000
_cell.length_b   1.000
_cell.length_c   1.000
_cell.angle_alpha   90.00
_cell.angle_beta   90.00
_cell.angle_gamma   90.00
#
_symmetry.space_group_name_H-M   'P 1'
#
loop_
_entity.id
_entity.type
_entity.pdbx_description
1 polymer ?
#
loop_
_entity_poly.entity_id
_entity_poly.type
_entity_poly.pdbx_seq_one_letter_code
_entity_poly.pdbx_strand_id
1 'polypeptide(L)'
;MNKIKSGLAILTIAMLAGCQQQPNAQDIGMCWNADTKETVNSMVKNYVAEYIADGIAKNDKTHTKAQITAWVKARVITTLSNFYVLTADPVTGNVTCGADAAMTFKRGDKTYTGSGASFTFAVYNAEGDNTMYSVTSRHSLTQMVDDATVSPDAGSAKPSPASATQ
;
A
#
# COMPACT_ATOMS: atom_id res chain seq x y z
N MET A 1 -79.04 -6.38 16.11
CA MET A 1 -78.12 -7.31 15.42
C MET A 1 -76.86 -6.53 15.06
N ASN A 2 -75.75 -6.87 15.70
CA ASN A 2 -74.42 -6.28 15.49
C ASN A 2 -73.81 -6.72 14.17
N LYS A 3 -72.83 -5.93 13.68
CA LYS A 3 -71.54 -6.30 13.03
C LYS A 3 -71.30 -5.49 11.74
N ILE A 4 -70.11 -5.02 11.35
CA ILE A 4 -68.74 -4.87 11.91
C ILE A 4 -68.16 -3.72 11.07
N LYS A 5 -67.57 -2.70 11.69
CA LYS A 5 -66.84 -1.64 10.98
C LYS A 5 -65.46 -2.20 10.59
N SER A 6 -65.22 -2.38 9.30
CA SER A 6 -63.91 -2.79 8.76
C SER A 6 -62.94 -1.61 8.85
N GLY A 7 -62.12 -1.60 9.90
CA GLY A 7 -60.98 -0.70 10.03
C GLY A 7 -59.83 -1.18 9.14
N LEU A 8 -59.51 -0.40 8.12
CA LEU A 8 -58.35 -0.60 7.28
C LEU A 8 -57.11 -0.16 8.06
N ALA A 9 -56.37 -1.11 8.63
CA ALA A 9 -55.08 -0.86 9.27
C ALA A 9 -54.02 -0.66 8.17
N ILE A 10 -53.58 0.58 7.99
CA ILE A 10 -52.43 0.92 7.14
C ILE A 10 -51.18 0.46 7.89
N LEU A 11 -50.61 -0.69 7.47
CA LEU A 11 -49.27 -1.11 7.84
C LEU A 11 -48.27 -0.17 7.15
N THR A 12 -47.78 0.84 7.86
CA THR A 12 -46.57 1.57 7.49
C THR A 12 -45.38 0.63 7.67
N ILE A 13 -45.02 -0.07 6.60
CA ILE A 13 -43.72 -0.72 6.48
C ILE A 13 -42.70 0.42 6.44
N ALA A 14 -42.14 0.77 7.61
CA ALA A 14 -40.94 1.57 7.68
C ALA A 14 -39.84 0.76 6.99
N MET A 15 -39.56 1.10 5.73
CA MET A 15 -38.33 0.68 5.09
C MET A 15 -37.19 1.26 5.91
N LEU A 16 -36.65 0.48 6.85
CA LEU A 16 -35.26 0.61 7.27
C LEU A 16 -34.41 0.20 6.07
N ALA A 17 -34.47 1.00 5.00
CA ALA A 17 -33.39 1.11 4.05
C ALA A 17 -32.25 1.71 4.87
N GLY A 18 -31.48 0.85 5.54
CA GLY A 18 -30.21 1.26 6.11
C GLY A 18 -29.45 1.92 4.98
N CYS A 19 -29.26 3.23 5.06
CA CYS A 19 -28.43 3.96 4.13
C CYS A 19 -27.08 3.26 4.15
N GLN A 20 -26.79 2.42 3.14
CA GLN A 20 -25.42 2.07 2.81
C GLN A 20 -24.81 3.39 2.38
N GLN A 21 -24.25 4.10 3.36
CA GLN A 21 -23.59 5.37 3.15
C GLN A 21 -22.44 5.06 2.19
N GLN A 22 -22.55 5.49 0.94
CA GLN A 22 -21.47 5.29 -0.01
C GLN A 22 -20.25 6.05 0.51
N PRO A 23 -19.04 5.49 0.39
CA PRO A 23 -17.83 6.20 0.77
C PRO A 23 -17.76 7.54 0.05
N ASN A 24 -17.40 8.61 0.77
CA ASN A 24 -17.25 9.92 0.16
C ASN A 24 -16.10 9.84 -0.87
N ALA A 25 -16.28 10.45 -2.04
CA ALA A 25 -15.23 10.56 -3.05
C ALA A 25 -13.93 11.18 -2.50
N GLN A 26 -14.06 12.03 -1.48
CA GLN A 26 -12.93 12.59 -0.74
C GLN A 26 -12.12 11.52 0.01
N ASP A 27 -12.79 10.57 0.66
CA ASP A 27 -12.13 9.50 1.41
C ASP A 27 -11.36 8.60 0.44
N ILE A 28 -12.00 8.23 -0.67
CA ILE A 28 -11.39 7.43 -1.73
C ILE A 28 -10.15 8.15 -2.30
N GLY A 29 -10.22 9.47 -2.46
CA GLY A 29 -9.13 10.32 -2.95
C GLY A 29 -7.88 10.33 -2.06
N MET A 30 -7.99 9.92 -0.79
CA MET A 30 -6.85 9.87 0.12
C MET A 30 -5.79 8.87 -0.36
N CYS A 31 -6.16 7.79 -1.05
CA CYS A 31 -5.20 6.76 -1.48
C CYS A 31 -4.13 7.26 -2.46
N TRP A 32 -4.34 8.39 -3.15
CA TRP A 32 -3.43 8.86 -4.20
C TRP A 32 -3.16 10.37 -4.16
N ASN A 33 -3.54 11.06 -3.08
CA ASN A 33 -3.15 12.45 -2.89
C ASN A 33 -1.62 12.58 -2.72
N ALA A 34 -1.09 13.78 -2.92
CA ALA A 34 0.35 14.01 -2.94
C ALA A 34 1.01 13.63 -1.59
N ASP A 35 0.40 14.05 -0.48
CA ASP A 35 0.93 13.82 0.88
C ASP A 35 0.97 12.33 1.23
N THR A 36 -0.04 11.57 0.81
CA THR A 36 -0.10 10.11 0.99
C THR A 36 0.98 9.44 0.16
N LYS A 37 1.13 9.83 -1.11
CA LYS A 37 2.18 9.29 -1.98
C LYS A 37 3.56 9.54 -1.40
N GLU A 38 3.83 10.75 -0.92
CA GLU A 38 5.11 11.09 -0.30
C GLU A 38 5.34 10.32 1.00
N THR A 39 4.35 10.31 1.90
CA THR A 39 4.46 9.67 3.21
C THR A 39 4.64 8.16 3.08
N VAL A 40 3.79 7.51 2.28
CA VAL A 40 3.88 6.06 2.04
C VAL A 40 5.19 5.71 1.34
N ASN A 41 5.65 6.52 0.36
CA ASN A 41 6.94 6.29 -0.28
C ASN A 41 8.10 6.42 0.72
N SER A 42 8.05 7.36 1.65
CA SER A 42 9.03 7.49 2.74
C SER A 42 9.03 6.26 3.66
N MET A 43 7.84 5.75 4.02
CA MET A 43 7.70 4.53 4.82
C MET A 43 8.28 3.30 4.10
N VAL A 44 7.93 3.12 2.82
CA VAL A 44 8.45 2.02 1.98
C VAL A 44 9.97 2.14 1.83
N LYS A 45 10.48 3.34 1.55
CA LYS A 45 11.92 3.60 1.45
C LYS A 45 12.66 3.25 2.72
N ASN A 46 12.14 3.66 3.88
CA ASN A 46 12.74 3.34 5.18
C ASN A 46 12.75 1.83 5.41
N TYR A 47 11.64 1.14 5.13
CA TYR A 47 11.56 -0.29 5.30
C TYR A 47 12.54 -1.06 4.40
N VAL A 48 12.55 -0.75 3.11
CA VAL A 48 13.46 -1.38 2.15
C VAL A 48 14.92 -1.10 2.55
N ALA A 49 15.24 0.12 2.99
CA ALA A 49 16.58 0.47 3.43
C ALA A 49 17.01 -0.32 4.67
N GLU A 50 16.13 -0.46 5.67
CA GLU A 50 16.40 -1.25 6.87
C GLU A 50 16.63 -2.73 6.54
N TYR A 51 15.81 -3.31 5.66
CA TYR A 51 15.95 -4.71 5.28
C TYR A 51 17.26 -5.00 4.53
N ILE A 52 17.62 -4.15 3.57
CA ILE A 52 18.92 -4.23 2.88
C ILE A 52 20.07 -4.05 3.88
N ALA A 53 19.97 -3.09 4.79
CA ALA A 53 20.99 -2.83 5.80
C ALA A 53 21.18 -4.02 6.74
N ASP A 54 20.11 -4.70 7.13
CA ASP A 54 20.18 -5.94 7.91
C ASP A 54 20.89 -7.07 7.16
N GLY A 55 20.67 -7.19 5.85
CA GLY A 55 21.42 -8.11 5.00
C GLY A 55 22.93 -7.82 4.97
N ILE A 56 23.31 -6.54 4.88
CA ILE A 56 24.72 -6.11 4.84
C ILE A 56 25.38 -6.28 6.21
N ALA A 57 24.72 -5.86 7.29
CA ALA A 57 25.24 -5.88 8.65
C ALA A 57 25.58 -7.30 9.15
N LYS A 58 24.96 -8.34 8.59
CA LYS A 58 25.35 -9.74 8.87
C LYS A 58 26.82 -10.02 8.55
N ASN A 59 27.33 -9.41 7.47
CA ASN A 59 28.67 -9.66 6.92
C ASN A 59 29.66 -8.50 7.18
N ASP A 60 29.18 -7.28 7.42
CA ASP A 60 30.02 -6.13 7.74
C ASP A 60 30.28 -6.05 9.25
N LYS A 61 31.55 -6.15 9.66
CA LYS A 61 32.00 -6.02 11.07
C LYS A 61 32.63 -4.66 11.37
N THR A 62 32.67 -3.77 10.39
CA THR A 62 33.38 -2.48 10.46
C THR A 62 32.46 -1.29 10.66
N HIS A 63 31.18 -1.41 10.28
CA HIS A 63 30.19 -0.36 10.44
C HIS A 63 29.06 -0.77 11.39
N THR A 64 28.50 0.21 12.11
CA THR A 64 27.28 0.01 12.89
C THR A 64 26.07 -0.14 11.98
N LYS A 65 25.01 -0.83 12.47
CA LYS A 65 23.73 -0.92 11.74
C LYS A 65 23.19 0.46 11.34
N ALA A 66 23.27 1.45 12.23
CA ALA A 66 22.82 2.82 11.94
C ALA A 66 23.59 3.47 10.78
N GLN A 67 24.91 3.31 10.72
CA GLN A 67 25.73 3.82 9.62
C GLN A 67 25.38 3.12 8.30
N ILE A 68 25.21 1.80 8.32
CA ILE A 68 24.81 1.02 7.14
C ILE A 68 23.42 1.47 6.66
N THR A 69 22.44 1.58 7.55
CA THR A 69 21.07 2.03 7.22
C THR A 69 21.08 3.43 6.61
N ALA A 70 21.82 4.38 7.19
CA ALA A 70 21.94 5.72 6.63
C ALA A 70 22.57 5.70 5.22
N TRP A 71 23.62 4.91 5.03
CA TRP A 71 24.28 4.74 3.74
C TRP A 71 23.37 4.10 2.67
N VAL A 72 22.58 3.08 3.05
CA VAL A 72 21.58 2.45 2.17
C VAL A 72 20.47 3.43 1.83
N LYS A 73 19.90 4.13 2.82
CA LYS A 73 18.80 5.09 2.63
C LYS A 73 19.16 6.21 1.66
N ALA A 74 20.44 6.62 1.62
CA ALA A 74 20.95 7.60 0.66
C ALA A 74 21.08 7.07 -0.78
N ARG A 75 21.07 5.75 -0.98
CA ARG A 75 21.36 5.07 -2.27
C ARG A 75 20.21 4.23 -2.81
N VAL A 76 19.21 3.95 -1.98
CA VAL A 76 17.97 3.32 -2.44
C VAL A 76 17.02 4.38 -2.96
N ILE A 77 16.47 4.12 -4.14
CA ILE A 77 15.39 4.85 -4.76
C ILE A 77 14.19 3.92 -4.76
N THR A 78 13.05 4.41 -4.28
CA THR A 78 11.78 3.70 -4.36
C THR A 78 10.82 4.48 -5.24
N THR A 79 10.00 3.76 -5.99
CA THR A 79 8.96 4.33 -6.83
C THR A 79 7.66 3.61 -6.54
N LEU A 80 6.61 4.39 -6.29
CA LEU A 80 5.27 3.87 -6.08
C LEU A 80 4.39 4.17 -7.29
N SER A 81 3.53 3.23 -7.65
CA SER A 81 2.62 3.33 -8.79
C SER A 81 1.34 2.57 -8.53
N ASN A 82 0.36 2.70 -9.43
CA ASN A 82 -0.90 1.94 -9.39
C ASN A 82 -1.59 2.01 -8.03
N PHE A 83 -1.85 3.21 -7.52
CA PHE A 83 -2.59 3.39 -6.27
C PHE A 83 -4.07 3.03 -6.48
N TYR A 84 -4.65 2.23 -5.60
CA TYR A 84 -6.05 1.81 -5.64
C TYR A 84 -6.67 1.73 -4.25
N VAL A 85 -8.01 1.71 -4.19
CA VAL A 85 -8.78 1.55 -2.95
C VAL A 85 -9.20 0.10 -2.82
N LEU A 86 -8.97 -0.48 -1.64
CA LEU A 86 -9.46 -1.81 -1.26
C LEU A 86 -10.77 -1.69 -0.49
N THR A 87 -10.78 -0.85 0.53
CA THR A 87 -11.95 -0.60 1.37
C THR A 87 -11.96 0.85 1.83
N ALA A 88 -13.14 1.41 2.01
CA ALA A 88 -13.35 2.73 2.61
C ALA A 88 -14.52 2.62 3.58
N ASP A 89 -14.29 2.99 4.83
CA ASP A 89 -15.29 3.00 5.88
C ASP A 89 -15.89 4.42 6.01
N PRO A 90 -17.14 4.63 5.59
CA PRO A 90 -17.79 5.94 5.64
C PRO A 90 -18.09 6.43 7.07
N VAL A 91 -18.06 5.54 8.07
CA VAL A 91 -18.36 5.89 9.46
C VAL A 91 -17.12 6.45 10.15
N THR A 92 -15.98 5.82 9.94
CA THR A 92 -14.70 6.23 10.56
C THR A 92 -13.85 7.12 9.66
N GLY A 93 -14.16 7.18 8.36
CA GLY A 93 -13.36 7.83 7.34
C GLY A 93 -12.04 7.09 7.05
N ASN A 94 -11.89 5.86 7.54
CA ASN A 94 -10.68 5.08 7.33
C ASN A 94 -10.67 4.44 5.94
N VAL A 95 -9.52 4.44 5.29
CA VAL A 95 -9.40 3.88 3.94
C VAL A 95 -8.20 2.94 3.88
N THR A 96 -8.44 1.73 3.40
CA THR A 96 -7.38 0.79 3.04
C THR A 96 -7.11 0.90 1.55
N CYS A 97 -5.86 1.17 1.22
CA CYS A 97 -5.35 1.39 -0.10
C CYS A 97 -4.35 0.29 -0.46
N GLY A 98 -4.06 0.15 -1.75
CA GLY A 98 -2.90 -0.58 -2.22
C GLY A 98 -2.11 0.22 -3.23
N ALA A 99 -0.85 -0.18 -3.42
CA ALA A 99 0.04 0.37 -4.43
C ALA A 99 1.09 -0.66 -4.82
N ASP A 100 1.69 -0.47 -5.98
CA ASP A 100 2.85 -1.22 -6.43
C ASP A 100 4.13 -0.45 -6.13
N ALA A 101 5.13 -1.15 -5.64
CA ALA A 101 6.46 -0.64 -5.38
C ALA A 101 7.50 -1.23 -6.34
N ALA A 102 8.45 -0.38 -6.70
CA ALA A 102 9.72 -0.76 -7.30
C ALA A 102 10.87 -0.10 -6.53
N MET A 103 12.05 -0.70 -6.60
CA MET A 103 13.26 -0.15 -6.00
C MET A 103 14.47 -0.28 -6.91
N THR A 104 15.39 0.66 -6.76
CA THR A 104 16.75 0.56 -7.28
C THR A 104 17.73 0.87 -6.16
N PHE A 105 18.76 0.07 -6.01
CA PHE A 105 19.79 0.25 -4.99
C PHE A 105 21.17 0.09 -5.61
N LYS A 106 22.02 1.10 -5.44
CA LYS A 106 23.39 1.09 -5.98
C LYS A 106 24.42 0.81 -4.89
N ARG A 107 25.27 -0.21 -5.10
CA ARG A 107 26.40 -0.58 -4.23
C ARG A 107 27.66 -0.74 -5.07
N GLY A 108 28.54 0.26 -5.01
CA GLY A 108 29.69 0.33 -5.92
C GLY A 108 29.20 0.44 -7.37
N ASP A 109 29.70 -0.46 -8.22
CA ASP A 109 29.31 -0.54 -9.64
C ASP A 109 28.07 -1.43 -9.88
N LYS A 110 27.59 -2.13 -8.84
CA LYS A 110 26.41 -2.99 -8.94
C LYS A 110 25.13 -2.19 -8.69
N THR A 111 24.14 -2.43 -9.54
CA THR A 111 22.78 -1.92 -9.40
C THR A 111 21.84 -3.10 -9.19
N TYR A 112 21.07 -3.05 -8.11
CA TYR A 112 20.05 -4.02 -7.79
C TYR A 112 18.70 -3.38 -8.07
N THR A 113 17.86 -4.03 -8.86
CA THR A 113 16.52 -3.52 -9.21
C THR A 113 15.49 -4.57 -8.86
N GLY A 114 14.46 -4.16 -8.14
CA GLY A 114 13.30 -4.98 -7.81
C GLY A 114 12.02 -4.26 -8.21
N SER A 115 11.01 -5.00 -8.64
CA SER A 115 9.72 -4.47 -9.05
C SER A 115 8.61 -5.48 -8.82
N GLY A 116 7.35 -5.06 -8.89
CA GLY A 116 6.20 -5.95 -8.78
C GLY A 116 5.76 -6.25 -7.34
N ALA A 117 6.24 -5.48 -6.36
CA ALA A 117 5.74 -5.59 -5.00
C ALA A 117 4.43 -4.83 -4.82
N SER A 118 3.30 -5.52 -4.89
CA SER A 118 2.02 -4.96 -4.46
C SER A 118 1.92 -5.03 -2.93
N PHE A 119 1.59 -3.93 -2.29
CA PHE A 119 1.43 -3.86 -0.84
C PHE A 119 0.18 -3.07 -0.46
N THR A 120 -0.29 -3.27 0.76
CA THR A 120 -1.46 -2.59 1.31
C THR A 120 -1.04 -1.62 2.41
N PHE A 121 -1.72 -0.48 2.45
CA PHE A 121 -1.56 0.51 3.50
C PHE A 121 -2.91 1.09 3.89
N ALA A 122 -3.05 1.49 5.13
CA ALA A 122 -4.24 2.13 5.66
C ALA A 122 -3.96 3.60 5.97
N VAL A 123 -4.99 4.41 5.73
CA VAL A 123 -5.05 5.85 6.02
C VAL A 123 -6.13 6.04 7.07
N TYR A 124 -5.75 6.65 8.20
CA TYR A 124 -6.63 6.88 9.34
C TYR A 124 -6.71 8.36 9.65
N ASN A 125 -7.90 8.81 10.07
CA ASN A 125 -8.03 10.09 10.74
C ASN A 125 -7.43 10.01 12.15
N ALA A 126 -6.60 10.98 12.50
CA ALA A 126 -5.95 11.11 13.79
C ALA A 126 -6.34 12.44 14.47
N GLU A 127 -6.07 12.55 15.77
CA GLU A 127 -6.41 13.74 16.55
C GLU A 127 -5.83 15.02 15.94
N GLY A 128 -6.61 16.12 16.01
CA GLY A 128 -6.18 17.43 15.52
C GLY A 128 -6.11 17.53 14.00
N ASP A 129 -7.07 16.93 13.28
CA ASP A 129 -7.17 16.92 11.81
C ASP A 129 -5.93 16.33 11.11
N ASN A 130 -5.21 15.44 11.80
CA ASN A 130 -4.04 14.77 11.26
C ASN A 130 -4.41 13.46 10.56
N THR A 131 -3.49 12.96 9.75
CA THR A 131 -3.63 11.66 9.08
C THR A 131 -2.51 10.73 9.54
N MET A 132 -2.88 9.51 9.92
CA MET A 132 -1.93 8.44 10.23
C MET A 132 -1.91 7.42 9.10
N TYR A 133 -0.71 6.93 8.79
CA TYR A 133 -0.48 5.93 7.75
C TYR A 133 0.08 4.65 8.36
N SER A 134 -0.38 3.50 7.90
CA SER A 134 0.13 2.19 8.32
C SER A 134 0.30 1.26 7.14
N VAL A 135 1.50 0.71 6.95
CA VAL A 135 1.73 -0.35 5.97
C VAL A 135 1.44 -1.70 6.63
N THR A 136 0.35 -2.35 6.23
CA THR A 136 -0.23 -3.52 6.93
C THR A 136 0.62 -4.78 6.78
N SER A 137 1.17 -4.99 5.58
CA SER A 137 2.07 -6.10 5.30
C SER A 137 3.29 -5.60 4.55
N ARG A 138 4.45 -6.11 4.94
CA ARG A 138 5.74 -5.73 4.34
C ARG A 138 6.39 -6.88 3.56
N HIS A 139 5.72 -8.03 3.49
CA HIS A 139 6.27 -9.25 2.91
C HIS A 139 6.61 -9.13 1.42
N SER A 140 5.72 -8.52 0.63
CA SER A 140 5.98 -8.28 -0.79
C SER A 140 7.17 -7.33 -1.01
N LEU A 141 7.35 -6.36 -0.12
CA LEU A 141 8.50 -5.45 -0.15
C LEU A 141 9.82 -6.19 0.14
N THR A 142 9.84 -7.14 1.09
CA THR A 142 11.04 -7.97 1.33
C THR A 142 11.33 -8.90 0.19
N GLN A 143 10.30 -9.55 -0.37
CA GLN A 143 10.46 -10.43 -1.53
C GLN A 143 11.05 -9.69 -2.72
N MET A 144 10.56 -8.47 -2.99
CA MET A 144 11.14 -7.61 -4.03
C MET A 144 12.64 -7.34 -3.82
N VAL A 145 13.07 -7.14 -2.57
CA VAL A 145 14.50 -6.96 -2.28
C VAL A 145 15.26 -8.27 -2.48
N ASP A 146 14.75 -9.38 -1.96
CA ASP A 146 15.39 -10.69 -2.09
C ASP A 146 15.56 -11.07 -3.58
N ASP A 147 14.51 -10.92 -4.39
CA ASP A 147 14.52 -11.19 -5.83
C ASP A 147 15.55 -10.31 -6.57
N ALA A 148 15.65 -9.03 -6.19
CA ALA A 148 16.65 -8.10 -6.73
C ALA A 148 18.09 -8.54 -6.43
N THR A 149 18.33 -9.24 -5.31
CA THR A 149 19.66 -9.74 -4.95
C THR A 149 20.03 -11.06 -5.63
N VAL A 150 19.03 -11.85 -6.05
CA VAL A 150 19.22 -13.11 -6.79
C VAL A 150 19.47 -12.86 -8.28
N SER A 151 19.02 -11.73 -8.83
CA SER A 151 19.22 -11.35 -10.24
C SER A 151 20.24 -10.19 -10.39
N PRO A 152 21.55 -10.43 -10.32
CA PRO A 152 22.55 -9.42 -10.64
C PRO A 152 22.61 -9.08 -12.14
N ASP A 153 21.84 -9.74 -13.01
CA ASP A 153 21.75 -9.49 -14.45
C ASP A 153 20.31 -9.61 -14.97
N ALA A 154 19.49 -8.56 -14.83
CA ALA A 154 18.28 -8.38 -15.62
C ALA A 154 18.50 -7.40 -16.78
N GLY A 155 19.70 -7.41 -17.36
CA GLY A 155 19.94 -6.89 -18.70
C GLY A 155 19.48 -7.88 -19.75
N SER A 156 18.17 -8.15 -19.85
CA SER A 156 17.48 -8.78 -20.99
C SER A 156 15.98 -8.85 -20.69
N ALA A 157 15.27 -7.74 -20.92
CA ALA A 157 13.82 -7.81 -21.12
C ALA A 157 13.58 -8.64 -22.39
N LYS A 158 13.33 -9.95 -22.21
CA LYS A 158 12.79 -10.78 -23.28
C LYS A 158 11.30 -10.40 -23.40
N PRO A 159 10.82 -9.90 -24.55
CA PRO A 159 9.40 -9.60 -24.70
C PRO A 159 8.60 -10.89 -24.47
N SER A 160 7.57 -10.78 -23.63
CA SER A 160 6.60 -11.85 -23.40
C SER A 160 5.98 -12.23 -24.74
N PRO A 161 5.99 -13.51 -25.16
CA PRO A 161 5.28 -13.91 -26.37
C PRO A 161 3.79 -13.71 -26.13
N ALA A 162 3.18 -12.91 -27.00
CA ALA A 162 1.74 -12.68 -27.05
C ALA A 162 1.00 -14.03 -27.02
N SER A 163 0.02 -14.15 -26.12
CA SER A 163 -0.94 -15.26 -26.12
C SER A 163 -1.60 -15.34 -27.49
N ALA A 164 -1.28 -16.37 -28.26
CA ALA A 164 -2.04 -16.75 -29.43
C ALA A 164 -3.31 -17.46 -28.95
N THR A 165 -4.45 -16.78 -29.10
CA THR A 165 -5.77 -17.40 -29.01
C THR A 165 -6.00 -18.25 -30.26
N GLN A 166 -6.25 -19.55 -30.07
CA GLN A 166 -7.07 -20.36 -30.97
C GLN A 166 -8.25 -20.90 -30.15
#